data_AF-A0A936ETX7-F1
#
_entry.id   AF-A0A936ETX7-F1
#
_cell.length_a   1.000
_cell.length_b   1.000
_cell.length_c   1.000
_cell.angle_alpha   90.00
_cell.angle_beta   90.00
_cell.angle_gamma   90.00
#
_symmetry.space_group_name_H-M   'P 1'
#
loop_
_entity.id
_entity.type
_entity.pdbx_description
1 polymer ?
#
loop_
_entity_poly.entity_id
_entity_poly.type
_entity_poly.pdbx_seq_one_letter_code
_entity_poly.pdbx_strand_id
1 'polypeptide(L)' 'MRDRQRALLALLEASRGAMALREVRARMAGQATEWEVRGDLQLLRQLALAETIGQGRGAFWRLVPK' A
#
# COMPACT_ATOMS: atom_id res chain seq x y z
N MET A 1 3.24 15.84 -2.76
CA MET A 1 2.39 14.85 -2.05
C MET A 1 1.79 13.76 -2.95
N ARG A 2 1.46 13.99 -4.23
CA ARG A 2 0.81 12.98 -5.09
C ARG A 2 1.72 11.87 -5.64
N ASP A 3 3.02 12.12 -5.77
CA ASP A 3 3.91 11.20 -6.48
C ASP A 3 4.15 9.89 -5.72
N ARG A 4 4.21 9.96 -4.38
CA ARG A 4 4.37 8.78 -3.53
C ARG A 4 3.13 7.88 -3.55
N GLN A 5 1.93 8.47 -3.51
CA GLN A 5 0.68 7.71 -3.61
C GLN A 5 0.53 7.04 -4.97
N ARG A 6 0.94 7.73 -6.04
CA ARG A 6 0.99 7.14 -7.38
C ARG A 6 2.00 5.99 -7.46
N ALA A 7 3.19 6.15 -6.86
CA ALA A 7 4.18 5.09 -6.79
C ALA A 7 3.67 3.87 -5.99
N LEU A 8 2.97 4.10 -4.88
CA LEU A 8 2.35 3.05 -4.07
C LEU A 8 1.24 2.31 -4.84
N LEU A 9 0.39 3.03 -5.57
CA LEU A 9 -0.62 2.43 -6.44
C LEU A 9 0.01 1.56 -7.53
N ALA A 10 1.01 2.09 -8.25
CA ALA A 10 1.72 1.34 -9.28
C ALA A 10 2.43 0.10 -8.71
N LEU A 11 2.95 0.20 -7.48
CA LEU A 11 3.55 -0.91 -6.77
C LEU A 11 2.53 -2.01 -6.45
N LEU A 12 1.35 -1.65 -5.94
CA LEU A 12 0.27 -2.61 -5.66
C LEU A 12 -0.30 -3.22 -6.95
N GLU A 13 -0.36 -2.47 -8.05
CA GLU A 13 -0.77 -2.97 -9.36
C GLU A 13 0.23 -4.01 -9.89
N ALA A 14 1.52 -3.73 -9.76
CA ALA A 14 2.59 -4.61 -10.22
C ALA A 14 2.70 -5.92 -9.44
N SER A 15 2.23 -5.99 -8.18
CA SER A 15 2.35 -7.20 -7.35
C SER A 15 1.39 -8.33 -7.74
N ARG A 16 0.48 -8.11 -8.71
CA ARG A 16 -0.54 -9.07 -9.21
C ARG A 16 -1.39 -9.72 -8.10
N GLY A 17 -1.44 -9.13 -6.90
CA GLY A 17 -2.01 -9.76 -5.72
C GLY A 17 -1.98 -8.83 -4.50
N ALA A 18 -1.80 -9.42 -3.31
CA ALA A 18 -1.74 -8.67 -2.06
C ALA A 18 -0.31 -8.64 -1.50
N MET A 19 0.11 -7.51 -0.96
CA MET A 19 1.44 -7.32 -0.35
C MET A 19 1.34 -7.03 1.14
N ALA A 20 2.22 -7.62 1.94
CA ALA A 20 2.33 -7.28 3.34
C ALA A 20 2.93 -5.87 3.51
N LEU A 21 2.57 -5.17 4.59
CA LEU A 21 3.12 -3.84 4.88
C LEU A 21 4.67 -3.82 4.88
N ARG A 22 5.30 -4.89 5.38
CA ARG A 22 6.76 -5.03 5.38
C ARG A 22 7.37 -5.05 3.98
N GLU A 23 6.66 -5.62 3.00
CA GLU A 23 7.11 -5.73 1.61
C GLU A 23 6.94 -4.39 0.90
N VAL A 24 5.80 -3.72 1.11
CA VAL A 24 5.57 -2.35 0.62
C VAL A 24 6.67 -1.42 1.15
N ARG A 25 6.93 -1.47 2.45
CA ARG A 25 8.00 -0.67 3.09
C ARG A 25 9.37 -0.97 2.50
N ALA A 26 9.71 -2.23 2.28
CA ALA A 26 11.00 -2.61 1.70
C ALA A 26 11.17 -2.06 0.28
N ARG A 27 10.09 -2.05 -0.52
CA ARG A 27 10.10 -1.50 -1.89
C ARG A 27 10.09 0.03 -1.95
N MET A 28 9.61 0.68 -0.90
CA MET A 28 9.62 2.13 -0.75
C MET A 28 10.76 2.64 0.14
N ALA A 29 11.72 1.79 0.48
CA ALA A 29 12.86 2.17 1.31
C ALA A 29 13.63 3.34 0.68
N GLY A 30 13.92 4.36 1.48
CA GLY A 30 14.55 5.60 1.01
C GLY A 30 13.60 6.63 0.39
N GLN A 31 12.34 6.28 0.12
CA GLN A 31 11.32 7.20 -0.39
C GLN A 31 10.28 7.62 0.66
N ALA A 32 10.09 6.79 1.69
CA ALA A 32 9.10 7.01 2.72
C ALA A 32 9.45 6.27 4.02
N THR A 33 9.06 6.85 5.15
CA THR A 33 9.06 6.18 6.44
C THR A 33 7.89 5.20 6.56
N GLU A 34 7.95 4.26 7.51
CA GLU A 34 6.84 3.33 7.75
C GLU A 34 5.52 4.06 8.08
N TRP A 35 5.60 5.15 8.83
CA TRP A 35 4.45 5.99 9.17
C TRP A 35 3.79 6.61 7.93
N GLU A 36 4.60 7.12 7.00
CA GLU A 36 4.09 7.69 5.75
C GLU A 36 3.46 6.63 4.85
N VAL A 37 4.09 5.45 4.72
CA VAL A 37 3.53 4.32 3.95
C VAL A 37 2.19 3.88 4.53
N ARG A 38 2.08 3.78 5.86
CA ARG A 38 0.81 3.47 6.53
C ARG A 38 -0.26 4.53 6.29
N GLY A 39 0.10 5.80 6.38
CA GLY A 39 -0.81 6.91 6.12
C GLY A 39 -1.35 6.88 4.69
N ASP A 40 -0.47 6.66 3.71
CA ASP A 40 -0.86 6.57 2.30
C ASP A 40 -1.75 5.34 2.03
N LEU A 41 -1.44 4.18 2.62
CA LEU A 41 -2.28 2.97 2.51
C LEU A 41 -3.68 3.19 3.12
N GLN A 42 -3.77 3.85 4.28
CA GLN A 42 -5.06 4.20 4.88
C GLN A 42 -5.85 5.16 3.99
N LEU A 43 -5.20 6.18 3.43
CA LEU A 43 -5.86 7.11 2.52
C LEU A 43 -6.38 6.40 1.27
N LEU A 44 -5.57 5.54 0.64
CA LEU A 44 -6.01 4.75 -0.51
C LEU A 44 -7.20 3.85 -0.18
N ARG A 45 -7.27 3.33 1.04
CA ARG A 45 -8.43 2.58 1.52
C ARG A 45 -9.68 3.44 1.71
N GLN A 46 -9.54 4.63 2.28
CA GLN A 46 -10.66 5.59 2.41
C GLN A 46 -11.22 6.00 1.03
N LEU A 47 -10.35 6.04 0.02
CA LEU A 47 -10.73 6.33 -1.37
C LEU A 47 -11.24 5.10 -2.15
N ALA A 48 -11.38 3.94 -1.50
CA ALA A 48 -11.76 2.67 -2.13
C ALA A 48 -10.84 2.25 -3.30
N LEU A 49 -9.57 2.65 -3.27
CA LEU A 49 -8.55 2.28 -4.27
C LEU A 49 -7.72 1.06 -3.83
N ALA A 50 -7.60 0.85 -2.53
CA ALA A 50 -6.92 -0.32 -1.96
C ALA A 50 -7.74 -0.89 -0.81
N GLU A 51 -7.57 -2.18 -0.55
CA GLU A 51 -8.19 -2.84 0.60
C GLU A 51 -7.17 -3.69 1.35
N THR A 52 -7.51 -3.96 2.61
CA THR A 52 -6.70 -4.80 3.49
C THR A 52 -7.35 -6.16 3.63
N ILE A 53 -6.59 -7.23 3.39
CA ILE A 53 -7.00 -8.62 3.60
C ILE A 53 -6.30 -9.12 4.87
N GLY A 54 -7.08 -9.75 5.77
CA GLY A 54 -6.57 -10.26 7.04
C GLY A 54 -6.56 -9.22 8.16
N GLN A 55 -5.99 -9.58 9.30
CA GLN A 55 -6.04 -8.80 10.54
C GLN A 55 -4.64 -8.59 11.14
N GLY A 56 -4.43 -7.45 11.79
CA GLY A 56 -3.23 -7.16 12.57
C GLY A 56 -1.92 -7.12 11.74
N ARG A 57 -0.85 -7.70 12.30
CA ARG A 57 0.51 -7.68 11.71
C ARG A 57 0.65 -8.53 10.43
N GLY A 58 -0.31 -9.42 10.17
CA GLY A 58 -0.36 -10.26 8.97
C GLY A 58 -1.26 -9.70 7.87
N ALA A 59 -1.68 -8.44 7.99
CA ALA A 59 -2.56 -7.83 6.99
C ALA A 59 -1.82 -7.58 5.67
N PHE A 60 -2.46 -7.96 4.57
CA PHE A 60 -1.99 -7.74 3.22
C PHE A 60 -2.81 -6.64 2.55
N TRP A 61 -2.19 -5.88 1.65
CA TRP A 61 -2.80 -4.79 0.91
C TRP A 61 -2.87 -5.13 -0.57
N ARG A 62 -4.03 -4.97 -1.17
CA ARG A 62 -4.21 -5.11 -2.63
C ARG A 62 -5.01 -3.95 -3.18
N LEU A 63 -4.97 -3.76 -4.50
CA LEU A 63 -5.91 -2.89 -5.18
C LEU A 63 -7.31 -3.48 -5.14
N VAL A 64 -8.30 -2.59 -5.05
CA VAL A 64 -9.70 -2.98 -5.25
C VAL A 64 -9.88 -3.28 -6.75
N PRO A 65 -10.35 -4.48 -7.12
CA PRO A 65 -10.66 -4.78 -8.51
C PRO A 65 -11.81 -3.88 -9.00
N LYS A 66 -11.69 -3.36 -10.22
CA LYS A 66 -12.77 -2.62 -10.88
C LYS A 66 -13.94 -3.53 -11.24
#